data_AF-A0A7D5MLC5-F1
#
_entry.id   AF-A0A7D5MLC5-F1
#
_cell.length_a   1.000
_cell.length_b   1.000
_cell.length_c   1.000
_cell.angle_alpha   90.00
_cell.angle_beta   90.00
_cell.angle_gamma   90.00
#
_symmetry.space_group_name_H-M   'P 1'
#
loop_
_entity.id
_entity.type
_entity.pdbx_description
1 polymer ?
#
loop_
_entity_poly.entity_id
_entity_poly.type
_entity_poly.pdbx_seq_one_letter_code
_entity_poly.pdbx_strand_id
1 'polypeptide(L)'
;MKKILVFLSVVSLFGFTPDKLIKTKVAEGITISLPPELSPMTPDDIVQRYPSVRAPLAAYTDLNRTLDFSVNVSATQWPDANLEMAQKFLKPVFIVFMIGWI
;
A
#
# COMPACT_ATOMS: atom_id res chain seq x y z
N MET A 1 -22.05 -30.13 -28.78
CA MET A 1 -21.06 -30.16 -27.67
C MET A 1 -19.86 -29.24 -27.92
N LYS A 2 -19.14 -29.35 -29.05
CA LYS A 2 -17.99 -28.48 -29.38
C LYS A 2 -18.28 -26.97 -29.36
N LYS A 3 -19.47 -26.53 -29.82
CA LYS A 3 -19.89 -25.11 -29.82
C LYS A 3 -20.08 -24.53 -28.42
N ILE A 4 -20.56 -25.34 -27.47
CA ILE A 4 -20.73 -24.95 -26.06
C ILE A 4 -19.37 -24.79 -25.36
N LEU A 5 -18.41 -25.65 -25.70
CA LEU A 5 -17.07 -25.61 -25.13
C LEU A 5 -16.28 -24.38 -25.60
N VAL A 6 -16.46 -23.99 -26.87
CA VAL A 6 -15.91 -22.74 -27.41
C VAL A 6 -16.57 -21.52 -26.76
N PHE A 7 -17.89 -21.54 -26.57
CA PHE A 7 -18.61 -20.44 -25.92
C PHE A 7 -18.13 -20.23 -24.47
N LEU A 8 -17.95 -21.31 -23.71
CA LEU A 8 -17.45 -21.25 -22.33
C LEU A 8 -16.00 -20.73 -22.26
N SER A 9 -15.16 -21.09 -23.24
CA SER A 9 -13.79 -20.59 -23.34
C SER A 9 -13.73 -19.09 -23.63
N VAL A 10 -14.67 -18.55 -24.40
CA VAL A 10 -14.70 -17.12 -24.74
C VAL A 10 -15.19 -16.29 -23.55
N VAL A 11 -16.18 -16.78 -22.78
CA VAL A 11 -16.69 -16.07 -21.60
C VAL A 11 -15.63 -15.92 -20.50
N SER A 12 -14.76 -16.92 -20.33
CA SER A 12 -13.67 -16.88 -19.32
C SER A 12 -12.67 -15.73 -19.56
N LEU A 13 -12.51 -15.29 -20.81
CA LEU A 13 -11.56 -14.22 -21.17
C LEU A 13 -12.04 -12.82 -20.77
N PHE A 14 -13.32 -12.63 -20.44
CA PHE A 14 -13.90 -11.32 -20.07
C PHE A 14 -14.02 -11.10 -18.56
N GLY A 15 -13.54 -12.02 -17.72
CA GLY A 15 -13.62 -11.91 -16.25
C GLY A 15 -12.59 -10.97 -15.61
N PHE A 16 -11.61 -10.48 -16.38
CA PHE A 16 -10.59 -9.57 -15.85
C PHE A 16 -11.12 -8.13 -15.79
N THR A 17 -11.54 -7.73 -14.60
CA THR A 17 -11.78 -6.32 -14.28
C THR A 17 -10.52 -5.76 -13.63
N PRO A 18 -9.88 -4.72 -14.20
CA PRO A 18 -8.74 -4.09 -13.57
C PRO A 18 -9.21 -3.32 -12.33
N ASP A 19 -8.61 -3.60 -11.17
CA ASP A 19 -8.89 -2.87 -9.94
C ASP A 19 -8.59 -1.38 -10.14
N LYS A 20 -9.59 -0.56 -9.85
CA LYS A 20 -9.53 0.89 -10.08
C LYS A 20 -8.71 1.56 -8.99
N LEU A 21 -7.42 1.73 -9.22
CA LEU A 21 -6.55 2.46 -8.29
C LEU A 21 -6.80 3.97 -8.36
N ILE A 22 -6.96 4.60 -7.19
CA ILE A 22 -7.13 6.05 -7.02
C ILE A 22 -5.81 6.64 -6.53
N LYS A 23 -5.37 7.74 -7.16
CA LYS A 23 -4.21 8.50 -6.71
C LYS A 23 -4.59 9.30 -5.47
N THR A 24 -4.01 8.93 -4.33
CA THR A 24 -4.23 9.58 -3.04
C THR A 24 -2.94 10.26 -2.61
N LYS A 25 -3.03 11.57 -2.35
CA LYS A 25 -1.92 12.35 -1.79
C LYS A 25 -1.82 12.05 -0.30
N VAL A 26 -0.70 11.49 0.11
CA VAL A 26 -0.44 11.12 1.51
C VAL A 26 0.32 12.22 2.24
N ALA A 27 1.31 12.81 1.57
CA ALA A 27 2.13 13.87 2.13
C ALA A 27 2.70 14.77 1.03
N GLU A 28 3.43 15.80 1.44
CA GLU A 28 4.13 16.68 0.51
C GLU A 28 5.20 15.89 -0.26
N GLY A 29 5.02 15.80 -1.59
CA GLY A 29 5.87 14.99 -2.46
C GLY A 29 5.52 13.49 -2.56
N ILE A 30 4.60 12.96 -1.74
CA ILE A 30 4.24 11.53 -1.73
C ILE A 30 2.80 11.34 -2.21
N THR A 31 2.66 10.78 -3.42
CA THR A 31 1.38 10.35 -3.99
C THR A 31 1.42 8.85 -4.24
N ILE A 32 0.44 8.12 -3.72
CA ILE A 32 0.32 6.68 -3.88
C ILE A 32 -0.98 6.33 -4.59
N SER A 33 -0.98 5.19 -5.29
CA SER A 33 -2.17 4.67 -5.94
C SER A 33 -2.77 3.59 -5.05
N LEU A 34 -3.89 3.88 -4.39
CA LEU A 34 -4.57 2.97 -3.47
C LEU A 34 -5.88 2.45 -4.08
N PRO A 35 -6.29 1.21 -3.78
CA PRO A 35 -7.64 0.75 -4.04
C PRO A 35 -8.70 1.67 -3.43
N PRO A 36 -9.89 1.77 -4.04
CA PRO A 36 -10.94 2.69 -3.59
C PRO A 36 -11.60 2.23 -2.29
N GLU A 37 -11.38 0.98 -1.90
CA GLU A 37 -11.91 0.33 -0.70
C GLU A 37 -11.16 0.78 0.57
N LEU A 38 -9.95 1.30 0.42
CA LEU A 38 -9.14 1.75 1.53
C LEU A 38 -9.55 3.16 1.96
N SER A 39 -9.99 3.28 3.20
CA SER A 39 -10.40 4.53 3.83
C SER A 39 -9.34 5.01 4.84
N PRO A 40 -9.14 6.33 4.98
CA PRO A 40 -8.21 6.86 5.98
C PRO A 40 -8.70 6.51 7.39
N MET A 41 -7.78 6.01 8.21
CA MET A 41 -8.04 5.63 9.59
C MET A 41 -8.20 6.88 10.47
N THR A 42 -9.08 6.82 11.48
CA THR A 42 -9.22 7.91 12.46
C THR A 42 -8.00 7.99 13.37
N PRO A 43 -7.68 9.16 13.96
CA PRO A 43 -6.56 9.29 14.90
C PRO A 43 -6.66 8.31 16.08
N ASP A 44 -7.88 8.07 16.59
CA ASP A 44 -8.11 7.15 17.72
C ASP A 44 -7.84 5.69 17.31
N ASP A 45 -8.30 5.27 16.13
CA ASP A 45 -8.02 3.93 15.60
C ASP A 45 -6.51 3.73 15.36
N ILE A 46 -5.78 4.78 14.94
CA ILE A 46 -4.32 4.74 14.76
C ILE A 46 -3.62 4.51 16.11
N VAL A 47 -4.00 5.25 17.15
CA VAL A 47 -3.40 5.10 18.49
C VAL A 47 -3.67 3.71 19.07
N GLN A 48 -4.85 3.15 18.80
CA GLN A 48 -5.20 1.81 19.28
C GLN A 48 -4.42 0.69 18.57
N ARG A 49 -4.24 0.77 17.24
CA ARG A 49 -3.55 -0.28 16.47
C ARG A 49 -2.03 -0.12 16.43
N TYR A 50 -1.55 1.11 16.44
CA TYR A 50 -0.13 1.44 16.36
C TYR A 50 0.27 2.24 17.59
N PRO A 51 0.58 1.57 18.72
CA PRO A 51 1.11 2.22 19.90
C PRO A 51 2.59 2.59 19.67
N SER A 52 2.84 3.51 18.74
CA SER A 52 4.15 4.06 18.42
C SER A 52 4.27 5.48 18.94
N VAL A 53 5.48 5.86 19.36
CA VAL A 53 5.79 7.22 19.85
C VAL A 53 5.59 8.28 18.75
N ARG A 54 5.66 7.87 17.48
CA ARG A 54 5.44 8.72 16.32
C ARG A 54 4.18 8.26 15.59
N ALA A 55 3.27 9.19 15.35
CA ALA A 55 2.10 8.94 14.51
C ALA A 55 2.56 8.67 13.06
N PRO A 56 1.94 7.71 12.36
CA PRO A 56 2.18 7.50 10.95
C PRO A 56 1.79 8.74 10.13
N LEU A 57 2.48 8.93 9.00
CA LEU A 57 2.22 10.01 8.05
C LEU A 57 0.82 9.86 7.41
N ALA A 58 0.43 8.61 7.14
CA ALA A 58 -0.95 8.24 6.87
C ALA A 58 -1.18 6.77 7.20
N ALA A 59 -2.39 6.43 7.59
CA ALA A 59 -2.85 5.06 7.76
C ALA A 59 -4.22 4.90 7.10
N TYR A 60 -4.40 3.80 6.39
CA TYR A 60 -5.61 3.44 5.69
C TYR A 60 -6.01 2.03 6.08
N THR A 61 -7.32 1.78 6.16
CA THR A 61 -7.91 0.49 6.50
C THR A 61 -9.10 0.24 5.58
N ASP A 62 -9.31 -1.03 5.24
CA ASP A 62 -10.57 -1.47 4.62
C ASP A 62 -11.72 -1.48 5.66
N LEU A 63 -12.96 -1.46 5.17
CA LEU A 63 -14.18 -1.59 5.96
C LEU A 63 -14.19 -2.89 6.78
N ASN A 64 -13.65 -3.98 6.21
CA ASN A 64 -13.55 -5.27 6.90
C ASN A 64 -12.34 -5.36 7.85
N ARG A 65 -11.49 -4.32 7.92
CA ARG A 65 -10.27 -4.27 8.73
C ARG A 65 -9.31 -5.44 8.46
N THR A 66 -9.35 -5.99 7.25
CA THR A 66 -8.54 -7.13 6.79
C THR A 66 -7.21 -6.67 6.18
N LEU A 67 -7.20 -5.47 5.59
CA LEU A 67 -6.05 -4.86 4.94
C LEU A 67 -5.79 -3.49 5.56
N ASP A 68 -4.58 -3.34 6.09
CA ASP A 68 -4.08 -2.09 6.65
C ASP A 68 -2.87 -1.62 5.84
N PHE A 69 -2.88 -0.36 5.44
CA PHE A 69 -1.78 0.29 4.75
C PHE A 69 -1.35 1.52 5.53
N SER A 70 -0.12 1.52 6.06
CA SER A 70 0.43 2.66 6.79
C SER A 70 1.75 3.12 6.22
N VAL A 71 1.97 4.44 6.25
CA VAL A 71 3.19 5.11 5.81
C VAL A 71 3.83 5.75 7.02
N ASN A 72 5.07 5.36 7.32
CA ASN A 72 5.83 5.87 8.45
C ASN A 72 7.14 6.50 7.97
N VAL A 73 7.58 7.55 8.66
CA VAL A 73 8.88 8.18 8.40
C VAL A 73 9.83 7.81 9.54
N SER A 74 10.90 7.10 9.21
CA SER A 74 12.00 6.86 10.14
C SER A 74 13.07 7.93 9.97
N ALA A 75 13.72 8.32 11.07
CA ALA A 75 14.88 9.22 11.06
C ALA A 75 16.20 8.48 10.76
N THR A 76 16.17 7.16 10.66
CA THR A 76 17.37 6.36 10.37
C THR A 76 17.74 6.53 8.90
N GLN A 77 18.81 7.27 8.63
CA GLN A 77 19.44 7.31 7.31
C GLN A 77 20.24 6.03 7.12
N TRP A 78 19.89 5.24 6.10
CA TRP A 78 20.70 4.10 5.69
C TRP A 78 21.67 4.55 4.60
N PRO A 79 22.92 4.08 4.63
CA PRO A 79 23.83 4.30 3.50
C PRO A 79 23.21 3.71 2.22
N ASP A 80 23.30 4.44 1.09
CA ASP A 80 22.69 4.04 -0.20
C ASP A 80 23.06 2.62 -0.64
N ALA A 81 24.26 2.14 -0.26
CA ALA A 81 24.75 0.80 -0.57
C ALA A 81 23.94 -0.34 0.09
N ASN A 82 23.14 -0.05 1.11
CA ASN A 82 22.44 -1.07 1.91
C ASN A 82 20.95 -1.16 1.59
N LEU A 83 20.48 -0.48 0.54
CA LEU A 83 19.08 -0.49 0.13
C LEU A 83 18.59 -1.91 -0.21
N GLU A 84 19.38 -2.66 -0.98
CA GLU A 84 19.06 -4.03 -1.37
C GLU A 84 19.04 -4.98 -0.15
N MET A 85 19.88 -4.70 0.84
CA MET A 85 19.92 -5.45 2.10
C MET A 85 18.68 -5.13 2.94
N ALA A 86 18.33 -3.85 3.10
CA ALA A 86 17.17 -3.41 3.86
C ALA A 86 15.85 -3.98 3.29
N GLN A 87 15.71 -4.02 1.96
CA GLN A 87 14.56 -4.64 1.29
C GLN A 87 14.39 -6.12 1.61
N LYS A 88 15.49 -6.87 1.80
CA LYS A 88 15.43 -8.30 2.15
C LYS A 88 14.89 -8.52 3.56
N PHE A 89 15.21 -7.64 4.50
CA PHE A 89 14.71 -7.71 5.88
C PHE A 89 13.28 -7.17 6.03
N LEU A 90 12.91 -6.18 5.21
CA LEU A 90 11.65 -5.44 5.30
C LEU A 90 10.69 -5.78 4.14
N LYS A 91 10.67 -7.04 3.69
CA LYS A 91 9.89 -7.54 2.54
C LYS A 91 8.44 -7.03 2.40
N PRO A 92 7.64 -6.85 3.47
CA PRO A 92 6.27 -6.32 3.36
C PRO A 92 6.19 -4.78 3.39
N VAL A 93 7.32 -4.06 3.51
CA VAL A 93 7.39 -2.60 3.64
C VAL A 93 8.04 -2.00 2.39
N PHE A 94 7.33 -1.09 1.74
CA PHE A 94 7.91 -0.29 0.66
C PHE A 94 8.70 0.87 1.26
N ILE A 95 10.03 0.87 1.08
CA ILE A 95 10.90 1.88 1.68
C ILE A 95 11.17 2.98 0.65
N VAL A 96 10.73 4.21 0.96
CA VAL A 96 11.08 5.42 0.21
C VAL A 96 12.11 6.18 1.03
N PHE A 97 13.37 6.17 0.60
CA PHE A 97 14.42 7.00 1.20
C PHE A 97 14.36 8.39 0.56
N MET A 98 13.98 9.40 1.36
CA MET A 98 14.28 10.77 0.98
C MET A 98 15.73 11.05 1.33
N ILE A 99 16.58 11.10 0.32
CA ILE A 99 17.96 11.58 0.44
C ILE A 99 17.86 13.10 0.62
N GLY A 100 17.82 13.53 1.88
CA GLY A 100 17.78 14.95 2.26
C GLY A 100 18.97 15.25 3.14
N TRP A 101 19.89 16.09 2.62
CA TRP A 101 20.94 16.72 3.40
C TRP A 101 20.32 17.53 4.53
N ILE A 102 20.62 17.16 5.77
CA ILE A 102 20.66 18.03 6.95
C ILE A 102 22.04 17.84 7.55
#